data_AF-A0A952U2X6-F1
#
_entry.id   AF-A0A952U2X6-F1
#
_cell.length_a   1.000
_cell.length_b   1.000
_cell.length_c   1.000
_cell.angle_alpha   90.00
_cell.angle_beta   90.00
_cell.angle_gamma   90.00
#
_symmetry.space_group_name_H-M   'P 1'
#
loop_
_entity.id
_entity.type
_entity.pdbx_description
1 polymer ?
#
loop_
_entity_poly.entity_id
_entity_poly.type
_entity_poly.pdbx_seq_one_letter_code
_entity_poly.pdbx_strand_id
1 'polypeptide(L)'
;MTAVAQKTEVKPTWTTDKMHEMFSHMMANNYMSAMQVLCKQGEAVTKEYQEVSKKPMIAYYKKLGVTTPIEIIKAKAEFETNMFGSKIEFWGDEKEAHLLYNSCGMWNAMKQCGMEKAQEEKMCASMENCVKEFAQEFGLKGEVKFEGEKATITLRK
;
A
#
# COMPACT_ATOMS: atom_id res chain seq x y z
N MET A 1 -15.11 13.39 42.35
CA MET A 1 -15.96 12.22 42.05
C MET A 1 -15.08 11.17 41.42
N THR A 2 -15.05 9.95 41.97
CA THR A 2 -14.26 8.84 41.43
C THR A 2 -15.18 8.06 40.48
N ALA A 3 -14.84 7.99 39.20
CA ALA A 3 -15.59 7.18 38.25
C ALA A 3 -15.35 5.70 38.57
N VAL A 4 -16.42 4.97 38.93
CA VAL A 4 -16.40 3.52 39.10
C VAL A 4 -16.85 2.89 37.78
N ALA A 5 -15.94 2.25 37.05
CA ALA A 5 -16.28 1.52 35.83
C ALA A 5 -16.75 0.10 36.18
N GLN A 6 -17.96 -0.27 35.75
CA GLN A 6 -18.43 -1.67 35.81
C GLN A 6 -17.85 -2.47 34.62
N LYS A 7 -17.58 -3.76 34.83
CA LYS A 7 -17.10 -4.66 33.78
C LYS A 7 -18.14 -4.71 32.64
N THR A 8 -17.79 -4.12 31.51
CA THR A 8 -18.64 -4.02 30.32
C THR A 8 -17.87 -4.48 29.10
N GLU A 9 -18.46 -5.36 28.31
CA GLU A 9 -17.91 -5.74 27.01
C GLU A 9 -18.10 -4.59 26.01
N VAL A 10 -17.02 -4.20 25.34
CA VAL A 10 -17.07 -3.16 24.29
C VAL A 10 -17.34 -3.83 22.95
N LYS A 11 -18.41 -3.40 22.28
CA LYS A 11 -18.74 -3.84 20.92
C LYS A 11 -18.10 -2.91 19.88
N PRO A 12 -17.75 -3.39 18.67
CA PRO A 12 -17.28 -2.53 17.59
C PRO A 12 -18.33 -1.49 17.23
N THR A 13 -17.98 -0.20 17.27
CA THR A 13 -18.87 0.92 16.95
C THR A 13 -18.35 1.80 15.83
N TRP A 14 -17.15 1.52 15.32
CA TRP A 14 -16.54 2.34 14.28
C TRP A 14 -17.13 2.02 12.91
N THR A 15 -17.33 3.07 12.12
CA THR A 15 -17.69 2.95 10.70
C THR A 15 -16.48 2.52 9.89
N THR A 16 -16.73 1.99 8.69
CA THR A 16 -15.67 1.62 7.74
C THR A 16 -14.72 2.79 7.44
N ASP A 17 -15.26 4.00 7.23
CA ASP A 17 -14.42 5.19 6.99
C ASP A 17 -13.48 5.50 8.17
N LYS A 18 -13.98 5.39 9.41
CA LYS A 18 -13.17 5.58 10.61
C LYS A 18 -12.12 4.49 10.77
N MET A 19 -12.44 3.26 10.38
CA MET A 19 -11.46 2.17 10.35
C MET A 19 -10.38 2.43 9.30
N HIS A 20 -10.74 2.85 8.08
CA HIS A 20 -9.79 3.20 7.02
C HIS A 20 -8.85 4.33 7.44
N GLU A 21 -9.39 5.40 8.03
CA GLU A 21 -8.60 6.53 8.53
C GLU A 21 -7.59 6.06 9.58
N MET A 22 -8.04 5.30 10.59
CA MET A 22 -7.15 4.81 11.63
C MET A 22 -6.09 3.84 11.09
N PHE A 23 -6.49 2.87 10.26
CA PHE A 23 -5.55 1.87 9.73
C PHE A 23 -4.51 2.49 8.81
N SER A 24 -4.94 3.36 7.89
CA SER A 24 -4.01 4.07 7.00
C SER A 24 -3.04 4.95 7.78
N HIS A 25 -3.51 5.70 8.79
CA HIS A 25 -2.65 6.51 9.65
C HIS A 25 -1.66 5.67 10.46
N MET A 26 -2.13 4.59 11.10
CA MET A 26 -1.29 3.68 11.88
C MET A 26 -0.20 3.04 11.01
N MET A 27 -0.57 2.54 9.82
CA MET A 27 0.39 1.91 8.90
C MET A 27 1.36 2.93 8.31
N ALA A 28 0.89 4.12 7.96
CA ALA A 28 1.73 5.22 7.49
C ALA A 28 2.77 5.61 8.55
N ASN A 29 2.33 5.81 9.79
CA ASN A 29 3.22 6.17 10.88
C ASN A 29 4.25 5.07 11.16
N ASN A 30 3.84 3.80 11.16
CA ASN A 30 4.74 2.67 11.36
C ASN A 30 5.79 2.61 10.25
N TYR A 31 5.38 2.75 8.99
CA TYR A 31 6.28 2.76 7.84
C TYR A 31 7.26 3.94 7.92
N MET A 32 6.75 5.16 8.12
CA MET A 32 7.58 6.38 8.20
C MET A 32 8.59 6.31 9.34
N SER A 33 8.15 5.85 10.52
CA SER A 33 9.02 5.69 11.69
C SER A 33 10.10 4.63 11.44
N ALA A 34 9.74 3.49 10.84
CA ALA A 34 10.71 2.46 10.46
C ALA A 34 11.74 3.02 9.47
N MET A 35 11.30 3.71 8.41
CA MET A 35 12.20 4.32 7.42
C MET A 35 13.12 5.38 8.04
N GLN A 36 12.63 6.18 8.98
CA GLN A 36 13.45 7.19 9.66
C GLN A 36 14.60 6.56 10.46
N VAL A 37 14.38 5.37 11.03
CA VAL A 37 15.42 4.63 11.77
C VAL A 37 16.35 3.89 10.82
N LEU A 38 15.79 3.15 9.85
CA LEU A 38 16.55 2.28 8.95
C LEU A 38 17.45 3.07 8.01
N CYS A 39 17.01 4.24 7.52
CA CYS A 39 17.85 5.09 6.68
C CYS A 39 19.13 5.59 7.37
N LYS A 40 19.17 5.61 8.72
CA LYS A 40 20.39 5.94 9.48
C LYS A 40 21.40 4.78 9.52
N GLN A 41 20.96 3.57 9.23
CA GLN A 41 21.76 2.34 9.25
C GLN A 41 22.39 2.02 7.87
N GLY A 42 21.98 2.75 6.83
CA GLY A 42 22.47 2.60 5.46
C GLY A 42 21.47 1.96 4.51
N GLU A 43 21.72 2.12 3.21
CA GLU A 43 20.79 1.73 2.14
C GLU A 43 20.53 0.22 2.07
N ALA A 44 21.54 -0.60 2.37
CA ALA A 44 21.41 -2.06 2.36
C ALA A 44 20.34 -2.56 3.35
N VAL A 45 20.30 -1.97 4.55
CA VAL A 45 19.34 -2.33 5.59
C VAL A 45 17.91 -1.92 5.21
N THR A 46 17.75 -0.73 4.60
CA THR A 46 16.45 -0.30 4.07
C THR A 46 15.95 -1.23 2.97
N LYS A 47 16.82 -1.65 2.05
CA LYS A 47 16.48 -2.62 1.00
C LYS A 47 16.08 -3.97 1.56
N GLU A 48 16.82 -4.51 2.54
CA GLU A 48 16.47 -5.77 3.21
C GLU A 48 15.08 -5.68 3.87
N TYR A 49 14.78 -4.58 4.56
CA TYR A 49 13.45 -4.38 5.14
C TYR A 49 12.35 -4.36 4.07
N GLN A 50 12.56 -3.66 2.95
CA GLN A 50 11.61 -3.64 1.83
C GLN A 50 11.40 -5.04 1.23
N GLU A 51 12.47 -5.82 1.08
CA GLU A 51 12.41 -7.18 0.58
C GLU A 51 11.69 -8.15 1.52
N VAL A 52 11.90 -8.02 2.83
CA VAL A 52 11.22 -8.85 3.82
C VAL A 52 9.74 -8.47 3.93
N SER A 53 9.43 -7.18 3.93
CA SER A 53 8.05 -6.68 4.10
C SER A 53 7.14 -7.01 2.92
N LYS A 54 7.66 -7.16 1.69
CA LYS A 54 6.83 -7.56 0.52
C LYS A 54 6.47 -9.04 0.49
N LYS A 55 7.25 -9.93 1.12
CA LYS A 55 7.04 -11.40 1.05
C LYS A 55 5.66 -11.87 1.51
N PRO A 56 5.11 -11.41 2.66
CA PRO A 56 3.77 -11.83 3.09
C PRO A 56 2.67 -11.42 2.11
N MET A 57 2.82 -10.25 1.49
CA MET A 57 1.87 -9.77 0.48
C MET A 57 1.89 -10.68 -0.76
N ILE A 58 3.08 -11.00 -1.28
CA ILE A 58 3.23 -11.92 -2.42
C ILE A 58 2.65 -13.29 -2.09
N ALA A 59 2.95 -13.82 -0.89
CA ALA A 59 2.41 -15.11 -0.44
C ALA A 59 0.88 -15.09 -0.36
N TYR A 60 0.29 -13.98 0.08
CA TYR A 60 -1.17 -13.82 0.12
C TYR A 60 -1.79 -13.88 -1.28
N TYR A 61 -1.27 -13.12 -2.26
CA TYR A 61 -1.77 -13.18 -3.63
C TYR A 61 -1.58 -14.55 -4.27
N LYS A 62 -0.43 -15.20 -4.06
CA LYS A 62 -0.20 -16.58 -4.51
C LYS A 62 -1.23 -17.55 -3.90
N LYS A 63 -1.58 -17.38 -2.63
CA LYS A 63 -2.62 -18.18 -1.94
C LYS A 63 -4.03 -17.93 -2.51
N LEU A 64 -4.33 -16.71 -2.96
CA LEU A 64 -5.58 -16.40 -3.64
C LEU A 64 -5.69 -17.03 -5.04
N GLY A 65 -4.59 -17.57 -5.58
CA GLY A 65 -4.56 -18.18 -6.90
C GLY A 65 -4.66 -17.18 -8.05
N VAL A 66 -4.39 -15.88 -7.80
CA VAL A 66 -4.35 -14.88 -8.86
C VAL A 66 -3.09 -15.07 -9.71
N THR A 67 -3.24 -15.13 -11.03
CA THR A 67 -2.14 -15.43 -11.95
C THR A 67 -2.09 -14.53 -13.16
N THR A 68 -3.21 -13.91 -13.53
CA THR A 68 -3.27 -12.98 -14.66
C THR A 68 -3.12 -11.53 -14.19
N PRO A 69 -2.67 -10.61 -15.08
CA PRO A 69 -2.61 -9.18 -14.78
C PRO A 69 -3.90 -8.62 -14.18
N ILE A 70 -5.06 -8.91 -14.78
CA ILE A 70 -6.36 -8.37 -14.30
C ILE A 70 -6.76 -8.92 -12.94
N GLU A 71 -6.48 -10.21 -12.65
CA GLU A 71 -6.76 -10.79 -11.33
C GLU A 71 -5.90 -10.15 -10.24
N ILE A 72 -4.61 -9.95 -10.52
CA ILE A 72 -3.66 -9.34 -9.56
C ILE A 72 -4.05 -7.89 -9.30
N ILE A 73 -4.32 -7.12 -10.36
CA ILE A 73 -4.74 -5.72 -10.25
C ILE A 73 -6.05 -5.60 -9.49
N LYS A 74 -7.05 -6.44 -9.81
CA LYS A 74 -8.34 -6.44 -9.11
C LYS A 74 -8.16 -6.75 -7.62
N ALA A 75 -7.42 -7.79 -7.28
CA ALA A 75 -7.19 -8.17 -5.90
C ALA A 75 -6.44 -7.06 -5.13
N LYS A 76 -5.50 -6.36 -5.78
CA LYS A 76 -4.81 -5.20 -5.22
C LYS A 76 -5.74 -4.01 -4.99
N ALA A 77 -6.59 -3.69 -5.97
CA ALA A 77 -7.59 -2.64 -5.85
C ALA A 77 -8.54 -2.93 -4.68
N GLU A 78 -9.08 -4.14 -4.59
CA GLU A 78 -9.96 -4.57 -3.51
C GLU A 78 -9.28 -4.47 -2.15
N PHE A 79 -8.05 -4.98 -2.02
CA PHE A 79 -7.29 -4.90 -0.77
C PHE A 79 -7.12 -3.44 -0.31
N GLU A 80 -6.67 -2.55 -1.20
CA GLU A 80 -6.35 -1.18 -0.82
C GLU A 80 -7.58 -0.32 -0.55
N THR A 81 -8.67 -0.54 -1.29
CA THR A 81 -9.94 0.13 -1.02
C THR A 81 -10.52 -0.32 0.33
N ASN A 82 -10.44 -1.60 0.68
CA ASN A 82 -11.01 -2.13 1.94
C ASN A 82 -10.13 -1.90 3.16
N MET A 83 -8.81 -1.78 3.00
CA MET A 83 -7.89 -1.62 4.14
C MET A 83 -7.56 -0.15 4.41
N PHE A 84 -7.42 0.64 3.34
CA PHE A 84 -6.90 2.01 3.44
C PHE A 84 -7.88 3.07 2.97
N GLY A 85 -9.05 2.68 2.45
CA GLY A 85 -10.00 3.61 1.85
C GLY A 85 -9.48 4.26 0.57
N SER A 86 -8.54 3.61 -0.13
CA SER A 86 -8.05 4.09 -1.43
C SER A 86 -9.19 4.13 -2.46
N LYS A 87 -9.22 5.19 -3.29
CA LYS A 87 -10.14 5.33 -4.42
C LYS A 87 -9.41 4.89 -5.68
N ILE A 88 -9.80 3.74 -6.22
CA ILE A 88 -9.09 3.07 -7.30
C ILE A 88 -10.06 2.74 -8.42
N GLU A 89 -9.61 2.97 -9.65
CA GLU A 89 -10.23 2.41 -10.86
C GLU A 89 -9.28 1.36 -11.43
N PHE A 90 -9.83 0.28 -11.98
CA PHE A 90 -9.03 -0.73 -12.67
C PHE A 90 -9.71 -1.18 -13.96
N TRP A 91 -8.92 -1.53 -14.97
CA TRP A 91 -9.40 -1.99 -16.27
C TRP A 91 -8.35 -2.88 -16.96
N GLY A 92 -8.75 -3.58 -18.02
CA GLY A 92 -7.87 -4.43 -18.82
C GLY A 92 -8.36 -5.88 -18.94
N ASP A 93 -7.42 -6.78 -19.22
CA ASP A 93 -7.68 -8.19 -19.51
C ASP A 93 -6.56 -9.11 -18.99
N GLU A 94 -6.57 -10.38 -19.42
CA GLU A 94 -5.60 -11.40 -19.01
C GLU A 94 -4.16 -11.19 -19.53
N LYS A 95 -3.91 -10.19 -20.38
CA LYS A 95 -2.60 -9.88 -20.95
C LYS A 95 -2.05 -8.55 -20.46
N GLU A 96 -2.93 -7.58 -20.24
CA GLU A 96 -2.58 -6.25 -19.76
C GLU A 96 -3.69 -5.69 -18.87
N ALA A 97 -3.32 -5.21 -17.68
CA ALA A 97 -4.26 -4.59 -16.76
C ALA A 97 -3.67 -3.36 -16.07
N HIS A 98 -4.54 -2.43 -15.72
CA HIS A 98 -4.18 -1.13 -15.19
C HIS A 98 -4.93 -0.85 -13.89
N LEU A 99 -4.26 -0.15 -12.98
CA LEU A 99 -4.79 0.33 -11.72
C LEU A 99 -4.47 1.81 -11.59
N LEU A 100 -5.49 2.65 -11.59
CA LEU A 100 -5.37 4.10 -11.38
C LEU A 100 -5.76 4.44 -9.94
N TYR A 101 -4.82 5.06 -9.24
CA TYR A 101 -5.10 5.73 -7.96
C TYR A 101 -5.72 7.10 -8.22
N ASN A 102 -7.03 7.21 -8.00
CA ASN A 102 -7.68 8.51 -7.86
C ASN A 102 -7.39 9.14 -6.49
N SER A 103 -7.16 8.30 -5.47
CA SER A 103 -6.64 8.69 -4.17
C SER A 103 -6.00 7.48 -3.49
N CYS A 104 -4.75 7.59 -3.05
CA CYS A 104 -4.08 6.54 -2.27
C CYS A 104 -4.19 6.86 -0.77
N GLY A 105 -4.96 6.04 -0.04
CA GLY A 105 -5.20 6.25 1.40
C GLY A 105 -3.91 6.27 2.22
N MET A 106 -2.99 5.34 1.91
CA MET A 106 -1.68 5.28 2.55
C MET A 106 -0.82 6.53 2.27
N TRP A 107 -0.78 6.97 1.03
CA TRP A 107 -0.02 8.16 0.62
C TRP A 107 -0.50 9.42 1.33
N ASN A 108 -1.82 9.61 1.36
CA ASN A 108 -2.44 10.73 2.05
C ASN A 108 -2.14 10.69 3.56
N ALA A 109 -2.19 9.51 4.16
CA ALA A 109 -1.82 9.31 5.56
C ALA A 109 -0.34 9.64 5.82
N MET A 110 0.60 9.25 4.94
CA MET A 110 2.02 9.62 5.09
C MET A 110 2.24 11.13 5.03
N LYS A 111 1.55 11.84 4.11
CA LYS A 111 1.58 13.30 4.06
C LYS A 111 1.13 13.91 5.40
N GLN A 112 0.08 13.37 6.01
CA GLN A 112 -0.39 13.80 7.34
C GLN A 112 0.58 13.45 8.48
N CYS A 113 1.36 12.38 8.34
CA CYS A 113 2.43 12.03 9.28
C CYS A 113 3.72 12.86 9.10
N GLY A 114 3.70 13.90 8.27
CA GLY A 114 4.82 14.83 8.12
C GLY A 114 5.88 14.40 7.10
N MET A 115 5.50 13.62 6.08
CA MET A 115 6.42 13.30 4.97
C MET A 115 6.91 14.58 4.28
N GLU A 116 8.22 14.76 4.24
CA GLU A 116 8.84 15.90 3.56
C GLU A 116 8.84 15.71 2.03
N LYS A 117 8.83 16.81 1.27
CA LYS A 117 8.81 16.76 -0.20
C LYS A 117 10.00 16.00 -0.81
N ALA A 118 11.19 16.11 -0.23
CA ALA A 118 12.35 15.35 -0.69
C ALA A 118 12.22 13.84 -0.43
N GLN A 119 11.45 13.44 0.58
CA GLN A 119 11.11 12.04 0.82
C GLN A 119 10.04 11.58 -0.16
N GLU A 120 9.06 12.44 -0.48
CA GLU A 120 8.00 12.19 -1.45
C GLU A 120 8.58 11.76 -2.81
N GLU A 121 9.53 12.53 -3.37
CA GLU A 121 10.16 12.23 -4.66
C GLU A 121 10.91 10.89 -4.66
N LYS A 122 11.65 10.60 -3.57
CA LYS A 122 12.35 9.31 -3.40
C LYS A 122 11.38 8.15 -3.30
N MET A 123 10.24 8.34 -2.64
CA MET A 123 9.22 7.31 -2.51
C MET A 123 8.49 7.06 -3.83
N CYS A 124 8.22 8.08 -4.63
CA CYS A 124 7.69 7.91 -6.00
C CYS A 124 8.64 7.07 -6.86
N ALA A 125 9.94 7.37 -6.83
CA ALA A 125 10.96 6.58 -7.55
C ALA A 125 11.03 5.13 -7.03
N SER A 126 10.93 4.94 -5.71
CA SER A 126 10.92 3.61 -5.10
C SER A 126 9.67 2.81 -5.47
N MET A 127 8.52 3.46 -5.67
CA MET A 127 7.26 2.80 -6.02
C MET A 127 7.37 2.06 -7.36
N GLU A 128 8.04 2.65 -8.35
CA GLU A 128 8.23 2.00 -9.65
C GLU A 128 9.02 0.69 -9.51
N ASN A 129 10.10 0.70 -8.72
CA ASN A 129 10.89 -0.51 -8.45
C ASN A 129 10.07 -1.56 -7.68
N CYS A 130 9.32 -1.16 -6.66
CA CYS A 130 8.45 -2.07 -5.91
C CYS A 130 7.42 -2.74 -6.82
N VAL A 131 6.82 -2.00 -7.76
CA VAL A 131 5.84 -2.54 -8.72
C VAL A 131 6.52 -3.50 -9.70
N LYS A 132 7.71 -3.16 -10.22
CA LYS A 132 8.48 -4.03 -11.10
C LYS A 132 8.82 -5.36 -10.42
N GLU A 133 9.39 -5.29 -9.22
CA GLU A 133 9.78 -6.48 -8.44
C GLU A 133 8.56 -7.33 -8.06
N PHE A 134 7.46 -6.68 -7.67
CA PHE A 134 6.21 -7.38 -7.40
C PHE A 134 5.69 -8.10 -8.66
N ALA A 135 5.68 -7.45 -9.82
CA ALA A 135 5.23 -8.06 -11.06
C ALA A 135 6.07 -9.29 -11.46
N GLN A 136 7.39 -9.22 -11.26
CA GLN A 136 8.32 -10.31 -11.56
C GLN A 136 8.01 -11.59 -10.76
N GLU A 137 7.51 -11.47 -9.53
CA GLU A 137 7.11 -12.61 -8.69
C GLU A 137 5.94 -13.43 -9.26
N PHE A 138 5.24 -12.86 -10.25
CA PHE A 138 4.14 -13.50 -11.00
C PHE A 138 4.50 -13.72 -12.48
N GLY A 139 5.77 -13.52 -12.87
CA GLY A 139 6.20 -13.64 -14.26
C GLY A 139 5.65 -12.53 -15.17
N LEU A 140 5.35 -11.36 -14.62
CA LEU A 140 4.81 -10.20 -15.32
C LEU A 140 5.82 -9.05 -15.35
N LYS A 141 5.57 -8.10 -16.24
CA LYS A 141 6.21 -6.78 -16.28
C LYS A 141 5.32 -5.76 -15.59
N GLY A 142 5.92 -4.91 -14.76
CA GLY A 142 5.23 -3.82 -14.08
C GLY A 142 5.80 -2.46 -14.48
N GLU A 143 4.93 -1.47 -14.61
CA GLU A 143 5.29 -0.06 -14.81
C GLU A 143 4.42 0.83 -13.92
N VAL A 144 4.94 2.02 -13.60
CA VAL A 144 4.19 3.06 -12.92
C VAL A 144 4.32 4.36 -13.71
N LYS A 145 3.20 5.01 -13.98
CA LYS A 145 3.15 6.34 -14.58
C LYS A 145 2.51 7.31 -13.60
N PHE A 146 3.16 8.44 -13.37
CA PHE A 146 2.62 9.53 -12.56
C PHE A 146 2.08 10.64 -13.45
N GLU A 147 0.86 11.10 -13.16
CA GLU A 147 0.22 12.25 -13.80
C GLU A 147 -0.29 13.20 -12.71
N GLY A 148 0.54 14.17 -12.35
CA GLY A 148 0.31 14.98 -11.16
C GLY A 148 0.37 14.12 -9.90
N GLU A 149 -0.67 14.17 -9.07
CA GLU A 149 -0.78 13.36 -7.84
C GLU A 149 -1.37 11.96 -8.07
N LYS A 150 -1.74 11.62 -9.31
CA LYS A 150 -2.27 10.30 -9.63
C LYS A 150 -1.17 9.37 -10.10
N ALA A 151 -1.28 8.11 -9.72
CA ALA A 151 -0.39 7.04 -10.16
C ALA A 151 -1.20 5.96 -10.88
N THR A 152 -0.74 5.56 -12.07
CA THR A 152 -1.26 4.40 -12.80
C THR A 152 -0.22 3.29 -12.76
N ILE A 153 -0.60 2.14 -12.23
CA ILE A 153 0.18 0.90 -12.32
C ILE A 153 -0.33 0.14 -13.54
N THR A 154 0.58 -0.35 -14.39
CA THR A 154 0.22 -1.33 -15.43
C THR A 154 0.99 -2.62 -15.19
N LEU A 155 0.30 -3.76 -15.32
CA LEU A 155 0.88 -5.10 -15.36
C LEU A 155 0.67 -5.72 -16.74
N ARG A 156 1.71 -6.34 -17.30
CA ARG A 156 1.68 -7.00 -18.61
C ARG A 156 2.40 -8.35 -18.57
N LYS A 157 2.01 -9.29 -19.43
CA LYS A 157 2.80 -10.51 -19.70
C LYS A 157 4.12 -10.20 -20.40
#